data_AF-A0A7S3SWD2-F1
#
_entry.id   AF-A0A7S3SWD2-F1
#
_cell.length_a   1.000
_cell.length_b   1.000
_cell.length_c   1.000
_cell.angle_alpha   90.00
_cell.angle_beta   90.00
_cell.angle_gamma   90.00
#
_symmetry.space_group_name_H-M   'P 1'
#
loop_
_entity.id
_entity.type
_entity.pdbx_description
1 polymer ?
#
loop_
_entity_poly.entity_id
_entity_poly.type
_entity_poly.pdbx_seq_one_letter_code
_entity_poly.pdbx_strand_id
1 'polypeptide(L)'
;VSCSYRTEPNTALEGRDFEKAEGCISFDDGQVEAIIPVKIKGKGRFERTQDFRLILDGEVTGGAKFDPNTDGGATSCICTVMIESKQVDNLMNILKTKWDKSKVGHSNWRDQFTEALTVGGGDDDDEDAAPPGCLAYIMHCIALPWKLIFAFCPPVDYCDGWVCFVSSLICIG
;
A
#
# COMPACT_ATOMS: atom_id res chain seq x y z
N VAL A 1 20.93 31.16 17.29
CA VAL A 1 20.67 31.30 15.83
C VAL A 1 19.23 31.71 15.64
N SER A 2 18.88 32.60 14.72
CA SER A 2 17.48 32.96 14.47
C SER A 2 17.18 33.08 12.98
N CYS A 3 15.93 32.85 12.60
CA CYS A 3 15.45 32.89 11.23
C CYS A 3 13.97 33.31 11.18
N SER A 4 13.55 34.04 10.15
CA SER A 4 12.16 34.39 9.95
C SER A 4 11.40 33.25 9.26
N TYR A 5 10.11 33.11 9.58
CA TYR A 5 9.24 32.16 8.90
C TYR A 5 7.90 32.80 8.54
N ARG A 6 7.29 32.31 7.47
CA ARG A 6 5.91 32.63 7.07
C ARG A 6 5.21 31.44 6.44
N THR A 7 3.90 31.40 6.57
CA THR A 7 3.04 30.50 5.78
C THR A 7 2.59 31.19 4.49
N GLU A 8 2.61 30.47 3.38
CA GLU A 8 2.14 30.91 2.08
C GLU A 8 1.02 29.98 1.58
N PRO A 9 -0.14 30.51 1.17
CA PRO A 9 -1.22 29.68 0.63
C PRO A 9 -0.83 29.07 -0.71
N ASN A 10 -1.29 27.84 -0.95
CA ASN A 10 -1.24 27.20 -2.26
C ASN A 10 -2.67 26.78 -2.65
N THR A 11 -3.03 25.51 -2.48
CA THR A 11 -4.42 25.06 -2.70
C THR A 11 -5.30 25.19 -1.45
N ALA A 12 -4.69 25.22 -0.26
CA ALA A 12 -5.33 25.59 0.99
C ALA A 12 -5.33 27.12 1.15
N LEU A 13 -6.48 27.68 1.57
CA LEU A 13 -6.69 29.12 1.72
C LEU A 13 -6.50 29.59 3.17
N GLU A 14 -5.80 30.71 3.32
CA GLU A 14 -5.63 31.40 4.61
C GLU A 14 -6.98 31.84 5.20
N GLY A 15 -7.14 31.69 6.51
CA GLY A 15 -8.35 32.05 7.25
C GLY A 15 -9.46 31.01 7.16
N ARG A 16 -9.52 30.26 6.06
CA ARG A 16 -10.49 29.19 5.80
C ARG A 16 -9.97 27.81 6.23
N ASP A 17 -8.84 27.38 5.67
CA ASP A 17 -8.29 26.02 5.80
C ASP A 17 -7.13 25.98 6.82
N PHE A 18 -6.40 27.08 6.97
CA PHE A 18 -5.39 27.28 8.03
C PHE A 18 -5.36 28.74 8.50
N GLU A 19 -4.78 29.01 9.68
CA GLU A 19 -4.49 30.37 10.16
C GLU A 19 -3.07 30.78 9.77
N LYS A 20 -2.90 32.02 9.29
CA LYS A 20 -1.59 32.56 8.93
C LYS A 20 -0.65 32.49 10.13
N ALA A 21 0.54 31.94 9.90
CA ALA A 21 1.62 31.95 10.88
C ALA A 21 2.83 32.67 10.27
N GLU A 22 3.26 33.74 10.92
CA GLU A 22 4.48 34.48 10.58
C GLU A 22 5.20 34.89 11.87
N GLY A 23 6.54 34.89 11.85
CA GLY A 23 7.32 35.19 13.03
C GLY A 23 8.81 34.98 12.83
N CYS A 24 9.53 34.97 13.96
CA CYS A 24 10.96 34.66 14.01
C CYS A 24 11.16 33.47 14.94
N ILE A 25 11.82 32.43 14.44
CA ILE A 25 12.24 31.28 15.24
C ILE A 25 13.66 31.52 15.73
N SER A 26 13.88 31.29 17.02
CA SER A 26 15.18 31.43 17.68
C SER A 26 15.58 30.11 18.34
N PHE A 27 16.82 29.72 18.12
CA PHE A 27 17.46 28.56 18.72
C PHE A 27 18.38 29.03 19.85
N ASP A 28 18.12 28.51 21.04
CA ASP A 28 18.98 28.65 22.22
C ASP A 28 20.27 27.84 22.06
N ASP A 29 21.26 28.10 22.92
CA ASP A 29 22.53 27.37 22.90
C ASP A 29 22.31 25.87 23.15
N GLY A 30 22.84 25.03 22.24
CA GLY A 30 22.63 23.58 22.27
C GLY A 30 21.27 23.09 21.76
N GLN A 31 20.36 23.97 21.33
CA GLN A 31 19.06 23.57 20.78
C GLN A 31 19.18 23.12 19.32
N VAL A 32 18.67 21.93 19.01
CA VAL A 32 18.66 21.35 17.64
C VAL A 32 17.30 21.39 16.96
N GLU A 33 16.22 21.54 17.73
CA GLU A 33 14.84 21.50 17.25
C GLU A 33 14.02 22.64 17.86
N ALA A 34 13.12 23.22 17.08
CA ALA A 34 12.20 24.27 17.53
C ALA A 34 10.83 24.07 16.87
N ILE A 35 9.77 24.49 17.56
CA ILE A 35 8.38 24.20 17.18
C ILE A 35 7.71 25.47 16.68
N ILE A 36 7.15 25.41 15.46
CA ILE A 36 6.30 26.48 14.90
C ILE A 36 4.84 26.04 15.02
N PRO A 37 4.03 26.64 15.92
CA PRO A 37 2.62 26.27 16.04
C PRO A 37 1.82 26.86 14.86
N VAL A 38 1.25 25.98 14.03
CA VAL A 38 0.34 26.36 12.93
C VAL A 38 -1.03 25.75 13.19
N LYS A 39 -2.08 26.57 13.14
CA LYS A 39 -3.44 26.11 13.41
C LYS A 39 -4.17 25.77 12.11
N ILE A 40 -4.58 24.51 11.99
CA ILE A 40 -5.32 23.99 10.83
C ILE A 40 -6.83 24.02 11.14
N LYS A 41 -7.63 24.53 10.20
CA LYS A 41 -9.09 24.63 10.28
C LYS A 41 -9.72 23.60 9.34
N GLY A 42 -9.88 22.35 9.79
CA GLY A 42 -10.55 21.33 8.98
C GLY A 42 -12.05 21.59 8.85
N LYS A 43 -12.59 21.59 7.63
CA LYS A 43 -14.04 21.76 7.37
C LYS A 43 -14.62 20.60 6.57
N GLY A 44 -14.90 19.50 7.27
CA GLY A 44 -15.98 18.59 6.89
C GLY A 44 -15.56 17.32 6.15
N ARG A 45 -16.57 16.48 5.92
CA ARG A 45 -16.42 15.05 5.58
C ARG A 45 -15.96 14.77 4.14
N PHE A 46 -15.84 15.79 3.29
CA PHE A 46 -15.52 15.68 1.86
C PHE A 46 -14.64 16.84 1.39
N GLU A 47 -13.49 17.02 2.02
CA GLU A 47 -12.47 17.95 1.51
C GLU A 47 -11.48 17.19 0.62
N ARG A 48 -11.19 17.78 -0.54
CA ARG A 48 -10.10 17.33 -1.41
C ARG A 48 -8.78 17.54 -0.66
N THR A 49 -7.76 16.76 -1.02
CA THR A 49 -6.40 17.03 -0.56
C THR A 49 -6.02 18.45 -0.92
N GLN A 50 -5.63 19.22 0.09
CA GLN A 50 -5.17 20.60 -0.04
C GLN A 50 -3.81 20.75 0.63
N ASP A 51 -3.07 21.78 0.26
CA ASP A 51 -1.72 22.03 0.72
C ASP A 51 -1.44 23.53 0.85
N PHE A 52 -0.55 23.87 1.77
CA PHE A 52 0.06 25.20 1.91
C PHE A 52 1.55 25.05 2.21
N ARG A 53 2.32 26.12 2.04
CA ARG A 53 3.77 26.11 2.27
C ARG A 53 4.13 26.85 3.55
N LEU A 54 5.07 26.31 4.30
CA LEU A 54 5.78 27.00 5.38
C LEU A 54 7.18 27.31 4.88
N ILE A 55 7.54 28.59 4.83
CA ILE A 55 8.79 29.07 4.26
C ILE A 55 9.61 29.68 5.39
N LEU A 56 10.82 29.18 5.59
CA LEU A 56 11.85 29.81 6.39
C LEU A 56 12.75 30.60 5.45
N ASP A 57 12.83 31.90 5.67
CA ASP A 57 13.64 32.78 4.85
C ASP A 57 14.13 34.02 5.61
N GLY A 58 14.77 34.93 4.89
CA GLY A 58 15.37 36.13 5.46
C GLY A 58 16.78 35.89 5.99
N GLU A 59 17.24 36.83 6.82
CA GLU A 59 18.61 36.84 7.33
C GLU A 59 18.76 35.85 8.49
N VAL A 60 19.53 34.79 8.26
CA VAL A 60 19.86 33.80 9.29
C VAL A 60 21.00 34.32 10.15
N THR A 61 20.75 34.49 11.45
CA THR A 61 21.77 34.97 12.39
C THR A 61 22.58 33.81 12.97
N GLY A 62 23.85 34.05 13.30
CA GLY A 62 24.70 33.06 13.96
C GLY A 62 25.38 32.04 13.03
N GLY A 63 25.51 32.37 11.74
CA GLY A 63 26.34 31.61 10.79
C GLY A 63 25.71 30.33 10.22
N ALA A 64 24.44 30.06 10.56
CA ALA A 64 23.68 28.97 9.96
C ALA A 64 23.38 29.25 8.48
N LYS A 65 23.27 28.19 7.68
CA LYS A 65 23.04 28.23 6.24
C LYS A 65 21.92 27.24 5.88
N PHE A 66 21.17 27.57 4.84
CA PHE A 66 20.22 26.63 4.23
C PHE A 66 20.96 25.63 3.33
N ASP A 67 20.41 24.43 3.22
CA ASP A 67 20.94 23.41 2.32
C ASP A 67 20.54 23.74 0.86
N PRO A 68 21.50 23.98 -0.04
CA PRO A 68 21.23 24.35 -1.43
C PRO A 68 20.52 23.27 -2.24
N ASN A 69 20.48 22.02 -1.78
CA ASN A 69 19.80 20.92 -2.47
C ASN A 69 18.31 20.80 -2.10
N THR A 70 17.84 21.62 -1.17
CA THR A 70 16.42 21.67 -0.79
C THR A 70 15.62 22.54 -1.77
N ASP A 71 14.31 22.43 -1.70
CA ASP A 71 13.35 23.16 -2.52
C ASP A 71 13.47 24.69 -2.45
N GLY A 72 13.98 25.24 -1.35
CA GLY A 72 14.26 26.67 -1.17
C GLY A 72 15.68 27.11 -1.54
N GLY A 73 16.55 26.21 -1.99
CA GLY A 73 17.93 26.51 -2.38
C GLY A 73 18.79 27.09 -1.24
N ALA A 74 19.81 27.88 -1.59
CA ALA A 74 20.75 28.43 -0.60
C ALA A 74 20.18 29.56 0.26
N THR A 75 18.99 30.08 -0.08
CA THR A 75 18.44 31.32 0.48
C THR A 75 17.20 31.11 1.35
N SER A 76 16.57 29.94 1.26
CA SER A 76 15.35 29.63 1.99
C SER A 76 15.20 28.13 2.19
N CYS A 77 14.32 27.74 3.10
CA CYS A 77 13.85 26.37 3.25
C CYS A 77 12.33 26.37 3.13
N ILE A 78 11.78 25.50 2.28
CA ILE A 78 10.35 25.41 2.06
C ILE A 78 9.89 24.06 2.61
N CYS A 79 8.71 24.06 3.24
CA CYS A 79 8.08 22.87 3.78
C CYS A 79 6.62 22.86 3.33
N THR A 80 6.24 21.89 2.51
CA THR A 80 4.86 21.74 2.04
C THR A 80 4.05 20.95 3.05
N VAL A 81 3.03 21.58 3.63
CA VAL A 81 2.11 20.97 4.59
C VAL A 81 0.87 20.47 3.86
N MET A 82 0.67 19.15 3.88
CA MET A 82 -0.46 18.46 3.25
C MET A 82 -1.61 18.27 4.23
N ILE A 83 -2.82 18.65 3.83
CA ILE A 83 -4.08 18.48 4.56
C ILE A 83 -4.89 17.39 3.84
N GLU A 84 -4.96 16.19 4.45
CA GLU A 84 -5.64 15.01 3.88
C GLU A 84 -6.89 14.61 4.68
N SER A 85 -7.91 14.10 3.99
CA SER A 85 -9.13 13.57 4.60
C SER A 85 -9.11 12.03 4.66
N LYS A 86 -9.22 11.46 5.87
CA LYS A 86 -8.99 10.02 6.14
C LYS A 86 -10.03 9.03 5.58
N GLN A 87 -11.13 9.48 4.95
CA GLN A 87 -12.30 8.62 4.74
C GLN A 87 -12.35 7.90 3.38
N VAL A 88 -11.75 8.46 2.32
CA VAL A 88 -11.77 7.84 0.97
C VAL A 88 -10.83 6.63 0.90
N ASP A 89 -9.69 6.69 1.58
CA ASP A 89 -8.70 5.60 1.59
C ASP A 89 -9.24 4.33 2.24
N ASN A 90 -10.06 4.47 3.28
CA ASN A 90 -10.65 3.33 3.98
C ASN A 90 -11.58 2.51 3.07
N LEU A 91 -12.38 3.15 2.20
CA LEU A 91 -13.26 2.42 1.28
C LEU A 91 -12.48 1.75 0.15
N MET A 92 -11.49 2.43 -0.42
CA MET A 92 -10.66 1.84 -1.48
C MET A 92 -9.79 0.70 -0.98
N ASN A 93 -9.28 0.78 0.25
CA ASN A 93 -8.56 -0.33 0.85
C ASN A 93 -9.48 -1.55 1.02
N ILE A 94 -10.72 -1.37 1.49
CA ILE A 94 -11.70 -2.46 1.59
C ILE A 94 -12.03 -3.08 0.22
N LEU A 95 -12.21 -2.25 -0.82
CA LEU A 95 -12.52 -2.72 -2.17
C LEU A 95 -11.34 -3.49 -2.79
N LYS A 96 -10.11 -2.99 -2.63
CA LYS A 96 -8.89 -3.68 -3.09
C LYS A 96 -8.73 -5.04 -2.40
N THR A 97 -8.83 -5.10 -1.07
CA THR A 97 -8.71 -6.36 -0.32
C THR A 97 -9.78 -7.39 -0.74
N LYS A 98 -11.02 -6.96 -1.00
CA LYS A 98 -12.07 -7.86 -1.51
C LYS A 98 -11.77 -8.35 -2.92
N TRP A 99 -11.25 -7.50 -3.80
CA TRP A 99 -10.90 -7.86 -5.17
C TRP A 99 -9.72 -8.85 -5.21
N ASP A 100 -8.71 -8.62 -4.38
CA ASP A 100 -7.56 -9.51 -4.24
C ASP A 100 -7.99 -10.88 -3.72
N LYS A 101 -8.85 -10.95 -2.70
CA LYS A 101 -9.41 -12.22 -2.20
C LYS A 101 -10.23 -12.95 -3.28
N SER A 102 -10.96 -12.23 -4.13
CA SER A 102 -11.74 -12.81 -5.23
C SER A 102 -10.86 -13.36 -6.36
N LYS A 103 -9.76 -12.67 -6.68
CA LYS A 103 -8.79 -13.08 -7.71
C LYS A 103 -8.00 -14.33 -7.29
N VAL A 104 -7.64 -14.42 -6.01
CA VAL A 104 -6.99 -15.62 -5.44
C VAL A 104 -7.94 -16.84 -5.50
N GLY A 105 -9.23 -16.65 -5.23
CA GLY A 105 -10.21 -17.76 -5.33
C GLY A 105 -10.36 -18.34 -6.75
N HIS A 106 -10.24 -17.53 -7.80
CA HIS A 106 -10.34 -18.00 -9.20
C HIS A 106 -9.08 -18.70 -9.72
N SER A 107 -7.90 -18.34 -9.19
CA SER A 107 -6.63 -18.97 -9.61
C SER A 107 -6.52 -20.38 -9.02
N ASN A 108 -6.80 -20.54 -7.73
CA ASN A 108 -6.63 -21.81 -7.03
C ASN A 108 -7.43 -22.97 -7.63
N TRP A 109 -8.64 -22.73 -8.18
CA TRP A 109 -9.44 -23.80 -8.78
C TRP A 109 -8.93 -24.22 -10.17
N ARG A 110 -8.49 -23.24 -10.98
CA ARG A 110 -7.84 -23.53 -12.26
C ARG A 110 -6.55 -24.33 -12.04
N ASP A 111 -5.77 -23.93 -11.05
CA ASP A 111 -4.48 -24.53 -10.78
C ASP A 111 -4.63 -25.99 -10.32
N GLN A 112 -5.69 -26.33 -9.56
CA GLN A 112 -6.04 -27.73 -9.24
C GLN A 112 -6.34 -28.59 -10.47
N PHE A 113 -7.02 -28.04 -11.48
CA PHE A 113 -7.26 -28.76 -12.74
C PHE A 113 -5.98 -28.89 -13.57
N THR A 114 -5.14 -27.84 -13.60
CA THR A 114 -3.85 -27.87 -14.29
C THR A 114 -2.90 -28.88 -13.63
N GLU A 115 -2.87 -28.95 -12.31
CA GLU A 115 -2.08 -29.93 -11.54
C GLU A 115 -2.64 -31.36 -11.69
N ALA A 116 -3.97 -31.52 -11.79
CA ALA A 116 -4.58 -32.81 -12.04
C ALA A 116 -4.20 -33.37 -13.42
N LEU A 117 -4.08 -32.53 -14.44
CA LEU A 117 -3.80 -32.90 -15.84
C LEU A 117 -2.30 -32.99 -16.18
N THR A 118 -1.41 -32.55 -15.30
CA THR A 118 0.05 -32.60 -15.52
C THR A 118 0.68 -33.89 -14.98
N VAL A 119 1.52 -34.52 -15.80
CA VAL A 119 2.27 -35.73 -15.45
C VAL A 119 3.63 -35.28 -14.91
N GLY A 120 3.76 -35.13 -13.59
CA GLY A 120 5.04 -34.73 -12.98
C GLY A 120 4.95 -34.03 -11.62
N GLY A 121 3.79 -33.42 -11.31
CA GLY A 121 3.70 -32.49 -10.16
C GLY A 121 4.31 -31.15 -10.56
N GLY A 122 3.55 -30.08 -10.32
CA GLY A 122 3.82 -28.77 -10.90
C GLY A 122 5.19 -28.19 -10.54
N ASP A 123 6.03 -28.04 -11.56
CA ASP A 123 6.70 -26.80 -11.96
C ASP A 123 7.44 -27.13 -13.26
N ASP A 124 6.90 -26.69 -14.40
CA ASP A 124 7.56 -26.83 -15.71
C ASP A 124 8.75 -25.86 -15.88
N ASP A 125 9.17 -25.16 -14.80
CA ASP A 125 10.27 -24.19 -14.77
C ASP A 125 11.61 -24.78 -14.27
N ASP A 126 11.67 -26.08 -13.93
CA ASP A 126 12.93 -26.78 -13.69
C ASP A 126 13.50 -27.35 -15.01
N GLU A 127 14.42 -26.62 -15.64
CA GLU A 127 15.12 -27.01 -16.89
C GLU A 127 15.89 -28.34 -16.78
N ASP A 128 16.00 -28.92 -15.57
CA ASP A 128 16.68 -30.19 -15.26
C ASP A 128 15.72 -31.38 -14.97
N ALA A 129 14.40 -31.20 -15.10
CA ALA A 129 13.45 -32.28 -14.86
C ALA A 129 13.52 -33.36 -15.97
N ALA A 130 14.00 -34.56 -15.61
CA ALA A 130 14.04 -35.69 -16.53
C ALA A 130 12.62 -36.01 -17.07
N PRO A 131 12.46 -36.24 -18.38
CA PRO A 131 11.14 -36.47 -18.96
C PRO A 131 10.45 -37.66 -18.29
N PRO A 132 9.16 -37.55 -17.93
CA PRO A 132 8.47 -38.59 -17.18
C PRO A 132 8.52 -39.92 -17.93
N GLY A 133 9.10 -40.94 -17.29
CA GLY A 133 9.20 -42.28 -17.88
C GLY A 133 7.82 -42.90 -18.13
N CYS A 134 7.75 -43.94 -18.97
CA CYS A 134 6.49 -44.60 -19.32
C CYS A 134 5.68 -45.08 -18.09
N LEU A 135 6.37 -45.49 -17.02
CA LEU A 135 5.72 -45.87 -15.76
C LEU A 135 5.04 -44.68 -15.06
N ALA A 136 5.57 -43.45 -15.19
CA ALA A 136 4.96 -42.25 -14.64
C ALA A 136 3.66 -41.90 -15.38
N TYR A 137 3.64 -42.04 -16.71
CA TYR A 137 2.42 -41.89 -17.50
C TYR A 137 1.37 -42.96 -17.16
N ILE A 138 1.76 -44.23 -17.01
CA ILE A 138 0.83 -45.31 -16.63
C ILE A 138 0.24 -45.03 -15.25
N MET A 139 1.07 -44.65 -14.28
CA MET A 139 0.61 -44.27 -12.94
C MET A 139 -0.29 -43.04 -12.97
N HIS A 140 0.02 -42.05 -13.82
CA HIS A 140 -0.83 -40.89 -14.01
C HIS A 140 -2.18 -41.27 -14.61
N CYS A 141 -2.23 -42.13 -15.64
CA CYS A 141 -3.49 -42.62 -16.21
C CYS A 141 -4.36 -43.37 -15.20
N ILE A 142 -3.75 -44.13 -14.28
CA ILE A 142 -4.46 -44.82 -13.20
C ILE A 142 -4.95 -43.83 -12.12
N ALA A 143 -4.16 -42.80 -11.81
CA ALA A 143 -4.48 -41.80 -10.79
C ALA A 143 -5.38 -40.66 -11.30
N LEU A 144 -5.44 -40.42 -12.61
CA LEU A 144 -6.21 -39.34 -13.26
C LEU A 144 -7.69 -39.32 -12.88
N PRO A 145 -8.41 -40.46 -12.91
CA PRO A 145 -9.82 -40.50 -12.51
C PRO A 145 -10.00 -40.02 -11.06
N TRP A 146 -9.09 -40.38 -10.15
CA TRP A 146 -9.13 -39.95 -8.76
C TRP A 146 -8.75 -38.46 -8.62
N LYS A 147 -7.66 -38.02 -9.25
CA LYS A 147 -7.22 -36.61 -9.26
C LYS A 147 -8.30 -35.66 -9.76
N LEU A 148 -9.03 -36.03 -10.81
CA LEU A 148 -10.12 -35.21 -11.35
C LEU A 148 -11.31 -35.12 -10.38
N ILE A 149 -11.68 -36.22 -9.70
CA ILE A 149 -12.72 -36.19 -8.66
C ILE A 149 -12.32 -35.21 -7.53
N PHE A 150 -11.05 -35.18 -7.12
CA PHE A 150 -10.57 -34.22 -6.12
C PHE A 150 -10.47 -32.79 -6.65
N ALA A 151 -10.20 -32.56 -7.94
CA ALA A 151 -10.20 -31.22 -8.56
C ALA A 151 -11.61 -30.62 -8.73
N PHE A 152 -12.65 -31.45 -8.77
CA PHE A 152 -14.04 -30.98 -8.67
C PHE A 152 -14.41 -30.51 -7.26
N CYS A 153 -13.63 -30.86 -6.24
CA CYS A 153 -13.77 -30.28 -4.92
C CYS A 153 -13.22 -28.84 -4.98
N PRO A 154 -14.03 -27.80 -4.73
CA PRO A 154 -13.55 -26.43 -4.80
C PRO A 154 -12.45 -26.19 -3.76
N PRO A 155 -11.51 -25.26 -4.03
CA PRO A 155 -10.41 -24.95 -3.12
C PRO A 155 -10.88 -24.67 -1.70
N VAL A 156 -10.10 -25.13 -0.72
CA VAL A 156 -10.35 -24.95 0.72
C VAL A 156 -10.53 -23.48 1.14
N ASP A 157 -10.09 -22.56 0.29
CA ASP A 157 -10.21 -21.11 0.52
C ASP A 157 -11.59 -20.54 0.16
N TYR A 158 -12.42 -21.29 -0.57
CA TYR A 158 -13.75 -20.85 -0.96
C TYR A 158 -14.73 -21.00 0.21
N CYS A 159 -15.39 -19.90 0.59
CA CYS A 159 -16.35 -19.83 1.69
C CYS A 159 -15.81 -20.45 3.02
N ASP A 160 -14.59 -20.09 3.39
CA ASP A 160 -13.91 -20.55 4.63
C ASP A 160 -13.90 -22.08 4.77
N GLY A 161 -13.79 -22.82 3.65
CA GLY A 161 -13.63 -24.27 3.62
C GLY A 161 -14.93 -25.07 3.75
N TRP A 162 -16.08 -24.42 3.95
CA TRP A 162 -17.37 -25.10 4.10
C TRP A 162 -17.76 -25.93 2.87
N VAL A 163 -17.49 -25.41 1.67
CA VAL A 163 -17.86 -26.12 0.44
C VAL A 163 -16.97 -27.35 0.25
N CYS A 164 -15.66 -27.23 0.53
CA CYS A 164 -14.74 -28.37 0.51
C CYS A 164 -15.14 -29.45 1.53
N PHE A 165 -15.59 -29.06 2.73
CA PHE A 165 -16.05 -29.99 3.75
C PHE A 165 -17.27 -30.80 3.29
N VAL A 166 -18.32 -30.13 2.80
CA VAL A 166 -19.54 -30.80 2.33
C VAL A 166 -19.29 -31.67 1.09
N SER A 167 -18.52 -31.17 0.13
CA SER A 167 -18.14 -31.95 -1.06
C SER A 167 -17.37 -33.21 -0.70
N SER A 168 -16.44 -33.14 0.27
CA SER A 168 -15.68 -34.31 0.73
C SER A 168 -16.56 -35.38 1.40
N LEU A 169 -17.60 -34.96 2.15
CA LEU A 169 -18.56 -35.89 2.77
C LEU A 169 -19.42 -36.62 1.72
N ILE A 170 -19.77 -35.95 0.62
CA ILE A 170 -20.52 -36.55 -0.50
C ILE A 170 -19.64 -37.55 -1.30
N CYS A 171 -18.33 -37.31 -1.37
CA CYS A 171 -17.41 -38.24 -2.06
C CYS A 171 -17.07 -39.49 -1.24
N ILE A 172 -17.21 -39.45 0.09
CA ILE A 172 -16.85 -40.56 1.01
C ILE A 172 -18.10 -41.35 1.46
N GLY A 173 -19.27 -40.71 1.54
CA GLY A 173 -20.55 -41.33 1.90
C GLY A 173 -21.31 -41.87 0.71
#